data_AF-A0A521I5R8-F1
#
_entry.id   AF-A0A521I5R8-F1
#
_cell.length_a   1.000
_cell.length_b   1.000
_cell.length_c   1.000
_cell.angle_alpha   90.00
_cell.angle_beta   90.00
_cell.angle_gamma   90.00
#
_symmetry.space_group_name_H-M   'P 1'
#
loop_
_entity.id
_entity.type
_entity.pdbx_description
1 polymer ?
#
loop_
_entity_poly.entity_id
_entity_poly.type
_entity_poly.pdbx_seq_one_letter_code
_entity_poly.pdbx_strand_id
1 'polypeptide(L)'
;MSDSKLILYPIDPIWCFEPTELANMLASIGLLGQAFLQKKEARNSHFYYAGENFLQLIEFVSSHFVRHLEIVDGELVETQISDSKNSCYISLELYQEPSFLGSALTQTPFCTNCRYVIEDWTNLVSDWYSGKENYVWHCPQCQTVSAIYALDWNKRNGFAKCSIDIWDIWLDEARPSKKLLIDLKRITDKEWTFLYYRI
;
A
#
# COMPACT_ATOMS: atom_id res chain seq x y z
N MET A 1 -6.49 -15.40 6.21
CA MET A 1 -6.61 -14.02 5.69
C MET A 1 -5.63 -13.92 4.54
N SER A 2 -6.07 -13.40 3.40
CA SER A 2 -5.15 -13.15 2.29
C SER A 2 -4.26 -11.98 2.69
N ASP A 3 -2.94 -12.14 2.60
CA ASP A 3 -1.97 -11.05 2.84
C ASP A 3 -1.87 -10.12 1.61
N SER A 4 -3.02 -9.83 1.00
CA SER A 4 -3.15 -8.96 -0.18
C SER A 4 -3.64 -7.58 0.25
N LYS A 5 -2.91 -6.56 -0.16
CA LYS A 5 -3.22 -5.17 0.17
C LYS A 5 -2.92 -4.22 -0.98
N LEU A 6 -3.72 -3.16 -1.03
CA LEU A 6 -3.42 -1.95 -1.78
C LEU A 6 -2.71 -0.99 -0.82
N ILE A 7 -1.45 -0.67 -1.12
CA ILE A 7 -0.66 0.24 -0.30
C ILE A 7 -0.62 1.61 -0.96
N LEU A 8 -1.02 2.66 -0.24
CA LEU A 8 -0.78 4.04 -0.61
C LEU A 8 0.45 4.56 0.15
N TYR A 9 1.34 5.25 -0.55
CA TYR A 9 2.56 5.79 0.04
C TYR A 9 3.00 7.10 -0.62
N PRO A 10 3.69 7.98 0.12
CA PRO A 10 4.26 9.22 -0.43
C PRO A 10 5.36 8.88 -1.46
N ILE A 11 5.45 9.67 -2.54
CA ILE A 11 6.53 9.50 -3.53
C ILE A 11 7.90 9.83 -2.91
N ASP A 12 7.93 10.77 -1.95
CA ASP A 12 9.10 11.08 -1.15
C ASP A 12 9.26 10.01 -0.05
N PRO A 13 10.24 9.09 -0.15
CA PRO A 13 10.31 7.91 0.70
C PRO A 13 10.77 8.24 2.13
N ILE A 14 11.37 9.42 2.35
CA ILE A 14 11.86 9.86 3.66
C ILE A 14 10.79 10.62 4.44
N TRP A 15 9.79 11.16 3.73
CA TRP A 15 8.70 11.88 4.38
C TRP A 15 7.87 10.94 5.24
N CYS A 16 7.40 11.50 6.36
CA CYS A 16 6.60 10.79 7.32
C CYS A 16 5.73 11.78 8.11
N PHE A 17 4.66 11.26 8.71
CA PHE A 17 3.72 11.97 9.57
C PHE A 17 3.70 11.38 10.98
N GLU A 18 3.15 12.12 11.94
CA GLU A 18 2.75 11.55 13.23
C GLU A 18 1.46 10.75 13.09
N PRO A 19 1.40 9.46 13.48
CA PRO A 19 0.28 8.57 13.18
C PRO A 19 -1.10 9.12 13.55
N THR A 20 -1.21 9.76 14.71
CA THR A 20 -2.46 10.36 15.19
C THR A 20 -2.90 11.54 14.33
N GLU A 21 -1.97 12.34 13.82
CA GLU A 21 -2.27 13.48 12.98
C GLU A 21 -2.83 13.03 11.63
N LEU A 22 -2.15 12.09 10.95
CA LEU A 22 -2.67 11.55 9.70
C LEU A 22 -3.99 10.84 9.92
N ALA A 23 -4.15 10.06 10.99
CA ALA A 23 -5.42 9.40 11.28
C ALA A 23 -6.58 10.40 11.36
N ASN A 24 -6.38 11.54 12.05
CA ASN A 24 -7.38 12.59 12.13
C ASN A 24 -7.68 13.22 10.76
N MET A 25 -6.64 13.48 9.96
CA MET A 25 -6.82 14.03 8.61
C MET A 25 -7.55 13.06 7.68
N LEU A 26 -7.23 11.77 7.73
CA LEU A 26 -7.89 10.74 6.92
C LEU A 26 -9.32 10.46 7.39
N ALA A 27 -9.59 10.53 8.69
CA ALA A 27 -10.94 10.50 9.23
C ALA A 27 -11.76 11.70 8.75
N SER A 28 -11.16 12.89 8.66
CA SER A 28 -11.85 14.11 8.20
C SER A 28 -12.31 14.06 6.74
N ILE A 29 -11.67 13.24 5.89
CA ILE A 29 -12.12 12.99 4.52
C ILE A 29 -13.02 11.76 4.40
N GLY A 30 -13.29 11.07 5.52
CA GLY A 30 -14.12 9.87 5.58
C GLY A 30 -13.44 8.60 5.06
N LEU A 31 -12.10 8.57 4.99
CA LEU A 31 -11.37 7.35 4.63
C LEU A 31 -11.30 6.37 5.80
N LEU A 32 -11.01 6.88 7.00
CA LEU A 32 -10.92 6.05 8.22
C LEU A 32 -12.22 6.12 9.04
N GLY A 33 -12.61 4.97 9.56
CA GLY A 33 -13.66 4.81 10.57
C GLY A 33 -13.07 4.64 11.97
N GLN A 34 -13.74 3.85 12.81
CA GLN A 34 -13.32 3.62 14.19
C GLN A 34 -12.02 2.77 14.25
N ALA A 35 -11.13 3.12 15.17
CA ALA A 35 -9.92 2.34 15.45
C ALA A 35 -10.26 1.02 16.17
N PHE A 36 -9.51 -0.05 15.89
CA PHE A 36 -9.63 -1.32 16.59
C PHE A 36 -8.25 -1.94 16.88
N LEU A 37 -8.20 -2.89 17.81
CA LEU A 37 -6.97 -3.59 18.18
C LEU A 37 -6.90 -4.94 17.46
N GLN A 38 -5.85 -5.15 16.65
CA GLN A 38 -5.56 -6.44 16.03
C GLN A 38 -4.56 -7.22 16.89
N LYS A 39 -4.95 -8.43 17.33
CA LYS A 39 -4.21 -9.22 18.33
C LYS A 39 -2.84 -9.75 17.90
N LYS A 40 -2.43 -9.59 16.63
CA LYS A 40 -1.30 -10.33 16.04
C LYS A 40 -0.24 -9.48 15.32
N GLU A 41 -0.32 -8.16 15.31
CA GLU A 41 0.51 -7.36 14.41
C GLU A 41 1.54 -6.44 15.09
N ALA A 42 2.43 -5.89 14.27
CA ALA A 42 3.67 -5.22 14.68
C ALA A 42 3.43 -4.00 15.60
N ARG A 43 4.44 -3.66 16.40
CA ARG A 43 4.35 -2.65 17.48
C ARG A 43 4.01 -1.22 17.03
N ASN A 44 3.96 -0.93 15.73
CA ASN A 44 3.78 0.41 15.17
C ASN A 44 2.61 0.54 14.18
N SER A 45 1.76 -0.48 14.08
CA SER A 45 0.63 -0.50 13.15
C SER A 45 -0.66 -0.05 13.86
N HIS A 46 -1.42 0.85 13.23
CA HIS A 46 -2.70 1.35 13.76
C HIS A 46 -3.84 0.96 12.85
N PHE A 47 -4.84 0.24 13.36
CA PHE A 47 -5.90 -0.35 12.55
C PHE A 47 -7.23 0.39 12.69
N TYR A 48 -7.92 0.55 11.57
CA TYR A 48 -9.17 1.28 11.44
C TYR A 48 -10.13 0.53 10.53
N TYR A 49 -11.42 0.57 10.86
CA TYR A 49 -12.47 0.21 9.90
C TYR A 49 -12.48 1.20 8.73
N ALA A 50 -13.04 0.79 7.60
CA ALA A 50 -13.35 1.69 6.50
C ALA A 50 -14.28 2.84 6.96
N GLY A 51 -13.98 4.07 6.54
CA GLY A 51 -14.80 5.24 6.83
C GLY A 51 -16.01 5.39 5.90
N GLU A 52 -16.87 6.35 6.20
CA GLU A 52 -18.14 6.59 5.48
C GLU A 52 -17.98 6.88 3.98
N ASN A 53 -16.85 7.45 3.57
CA ASN A 53 -16.55 7.79 2.17
C ASN A 53 -15.62 6.77 1.51
N PHE A 54 -15.30 5.66 2.17
CA PHE A 54 -14.34 4.67 1.68
C PHE A 54 -14.64 4.22 0.23
N LEU A 55 -15.88 3.83 -0.05
CA LEU A 55 -16.30 3.36 -1.38
C LEU A 55 -16.32 4.46 -2.46
N GLN A 56 -16.27 5.73 -2.06
CA GLN A 56 -16.12 6.85 -2.99
C GLN A 56 -14.64 7.19 -3.24
N LEU A 57 -13.79 6.92 -2.24
CA LEU A 57 -12.36 7.21 -2.28
C LEU A 57 -11.54 6.07 -2.89
N ILE A 58 -12.05 4.83 -2.83
CA ILE A 58 -11.49 3.63 -3.42
C ILE A 58 -12.41 3.13 -4.53
N GLU A 59 -11.92 3.15 -5.76
CA GLU A 59 -12.64 2.70 -6.95
C GLU A 59 -12.46 1.19 -7.11
N PHE A 60 -13.50 0.42 -6.80
CA PHE A 60 -13.55 -1.01 -7.09
C PHE A 60 -13.89 -1.25 -8.56
N VAL A 61 -12.99 -1.94 -9.27
CA VAL A 61 -13.17 -2.40 -10.65
C VAL A 61 -13.92 -3.74 -10.66
N SER A 62 -13.65 -4.58 -9.67
CA SER A 62 -14.36 -5.83 -9.41
C SER A 62 -14.55 -6.00 -7.90
N SER A 63 -15.45 -6.90 -7.53
CA SER A 63 -15.56 -7.38 -6.16
C SER A 63 -16.08 -8.82 -6.17
N HIS A 64 -16.01 -9.50 -5.02
CA HIS A 64 -16.46 -10.88 -4.90
C HIS A 64 -17.31 -11.08 -3.66
N PHE A 65 -18.21 -12.06 -3.71
CA PHE A 65 -19.03 -12.40 -2.53
C PHE A 65 -18.24 -13.30 -1.58
N VAL A 66 -18.17 -12.88 -0.34
CA VAL A 66 -17.63 -13.62 0.79
C VAL A 66 -18.78 -14.33 1.49
N ARG A 67 -18.64 -15.64 1.68
CA ARG A 67 -19.57 -16.49 2.44
C ARG A 67 -19.00 -16.73 3.83
N HIS A 68 -19.72 -16.29 4.84
CA HIS A 68 -19.35 -16.51 6.24
C HIS A 68 -19.94 -17.83 6.69
N LEU A 69 -19.08 -18.67 7.25
CA LEU A 69 -19.40 -20.02 7.68
C LEU A 69 -19.10 -20.13 9.17
N GLU A 70 -20.08 -20.61 9.94
CA GLU A 70 -19.91 -20.90 11.35
C GLU A 70 -20.24 -22.36 11.63
N ILE A 71 -19.66 -22.90 12.70
CA ILE A 71 -19.99 -24.23 13.18
C ILE A 71 -21.10 -24.09 14.21
N VAL A 72 -22.30 -24.54 13.87
CA VAL A 72 -23.47 -24.58 14.76
C VAL A 72 -23.85 -26.05 14.96
N ASP A 73 -23.83 -26.52 16.21
CA ASP A 73 -24.12 -27.91 16.58
C ASP A 73 -23.30 -28.97 15.80
N GLY A 74 -22.07 -28.62 15.44
CA GLY A 74 -21.15 -29.51 14.71
C GLY A 74 -21.32 -29.51 13.19
N GLU A 75 -22.26 -28.73 12.66
CA GLU A 75 -22.47 -28.57 11.22
C GLU A 75 -21.95 -27.20 10.74
N LEU A 76 -21.41 -27.19 9.52
CA LEU A 76 -20.96 -25.97 8.86
C LEU A 76 -22.17 -25.27 8.24
N VAL A 77 -22.57 -24.13 8.80
CA VAL A 77 -23.74 -23.38 8.37
C VAL A 77 -23.30 -22.04 7.78
N GLU A 78 -23.86 -21.69 6.63
CA GLU A 78 -23.73 -20.34 6.07
C GLU A 78 -24.57 -19.36 6.86
N THR A 79 -23.92 -18.37 7.47
CA THR A 79 -24.57 -17.38 8.33
C THR A 79 -24.82 -16.07 7.60
N GLN A 80 -23.93 -15.71 6.67
CA GLN A 80 -24.00 -14.43 5.97
C GLN A 80 -23.30 -14.49 4.61
N ILE A 81 -23.82 -13.72 3.65
CA ILE A 81 -23.13 -13.36 2.42
C ILE A 81 -22.85 -11.86 2.45
N SER A 82 -21.60 -11.46 2.23
CA SER A 82 -21.20 -10.06 2.12
C SER A 82 -20.38 -9.81 0.86
N ASP A 83 -20.36 -8.59 0.37
CA ASP A 83 -19.43 -8.16 -0.68
C ASP A 83 -18.04 -7.93 -0.07
N SER A 84 -16.96 -8.37 -0.71
CA SER A 84 -15.57 -8.25 -0.25
C SER A 84 -15.17 -6.81 0.06
N LYS A 85 -15.73 -5.84 -0.69
CA LYS A 85 -15.48 -4.42 -0.45
C LYS A 85 -15.95 -3.91 0.92
N ASN A 86 -16.82 -4.67 1.59
CA ASN A 86 -17.35 -4.34 2.92
C ASN A 86 -16.51 -4.95 4.06
N SER A 87 -15.54 -5.82 3.75
CA SER A 87 -14.63 -6.40 4.75
C SER A 87 -13.27 -5.71 4.81
N CYS A 88 -12.99 -4.76 3.91
CA CYS A 88 -11.74 -4.01 3.93
C CYS A 88 -11.55 -3.26 5.25
N TYR A 89 -10.31 -3.27 5.73
CA TYR A 89 -9.85 -2.46 6.84
C TYR A 89 -8.54 -1.79 6.46
N ILE A 90 -8.15 -0.77 7.23
CA ILE A 90 -7.03 0.09 6.90
C ILE A 90 -6.04 0.05 8.06
N SER A 91 -4.76 -0.13 7.76
CA SER A 91 -3.69 0.10 8.72
C SER A 91 -2.82 1.29 8.30
N LEU A 92 -2.34 2.03 9.30
CA LEU A 92 -1.30 3.03 9.13
C LEU A 92 0.01 2.43 9.62
N GLU A 93 0.97 2.31 8.72
CA GLU A 93 2.28 1.73 8.99
C GLU A 93 3.35 2.80 9.12
N LEU A 94 4.25 2.62 10.09
CA LEU A 94 5.38 3.50 10.35
C LEU A 94 6.67 2.69 10.54
N TYR A 95 7.64 2.96 9.68
CA TYR A 95 8.97 2.36 9.68
C TYR A 95 9.99 3.32 10.31
N GLN A 96 11.03 2.78 10.93
CA GLN A 96 12.11 3.60 11.53
C GLN A 96 12.90 4.35 10.44
N GLU A 97 13.08 3.70 9.30
CA GLU A 97 13.78 4.20 8.12
C GLU A 97 12.98 3.85 6.86
N PRO A 98 13.22 4.55 5.73
CA PRO A 98 12.64 4.15 4.46
C PRO A 98 12.90 2.67 4.19
N SER A 99 11.82 1.96 3.89
CA SER A 99 11.81 0.52 3.69
C SER A 99 11.31 0.18 2.29
N PHE A 100 11.81 -0.92 1.74
CA PHE A 100 11.26 -1.48 0.51
C PHE A 100 9.89 -2.08 0.79
N LEU A 101 8.87 -1.57 0.10
CA LEU A 101 7.49 -2.04 0.17
C LEU A 101 7.26 -2.97 -1.02
N GLY A 102 7.51 -4.26 -0.84
CA GLY A 102 7.46 -5.24 -1.92
C GLY A 102 7.57 -6.67 -1.42
N SER A 103 7.11 -7.64 -2.21
CA SER A 103 7.17 -9.06 -1.84
C SER A 103 8.18 -9.82 -2.70
N ALA A 104 8.45 -11.08 -2.35
CA ALA A 104 9.34 -11.94 -3.13
C ALA A 104 8.79 -12.26 -4.54
N LEU A 105 7.49 -12.09 -4.79
CA LEU A 105 6.82 -12.34 -6.07
C LEU A 105 6.86 -11.12 -7.01
N THR A 106 7.86 -10.29 -6.84
CA THR A 106 8.01 -8.99 -7.49
C THR A 106 8.28 -9.10 -8.99
N GLN A 107 7.66 -8.20 -9.76
CA GLN A 107 8.00 -7.99 -11.17
C GLN A 107 9.21 -7.08 -11.32
N THR A 108 10.01 -7.36 -12.35
CA THR A 108 11.20 -6.60 -12.73
C THR A 108 10.89 -5.12 -13.00
N PRO A 109 11.60 -4.16 -12.38
CA PRO A 109 11.41 -2.75 -12.64
C PRO A 109 12.05 -2.31 -13.96
N PHE A 110 11.64 -1.13 -14.43
CA PHE A 110 12.14 -0.53 -15.66
C PHE A 110 12.77 0.85 -15.44
N CYS A 111 13.74 1.19 -16.29
CA CYS A 111 14.17 2.58 -16.45
C CYS A 111 13.00 3.46 -16.92
N THR A 112 12.73 4.56 -16.23
CA THR A 112 11.68 5.52 -16.62
C THR A 112 11.99 6.26 -17.91
N ASN A 113 13.27 6.35 -18.30
CA ASN A 113 13.69 7.04 -19.52
C ASN A 113 13.69 6.13 -20.77
N CYS A 114 14.39 5.00 -20.75
CA CYS A 114 14.56 4.13 -21.93
C CYS A 114 13.84 2.78 -21.85
N ARG A 115 13.10 2.51 -20.77
CA ARG A 115 12.42 1.22 -20.52
C ARG A 115 13.35 0.00 -20.41
N TYR A 116 14.65 0.20 -20.20
CA TYR A 116 15.59 -0.89 -19.91
C TYR A 116 15.09 -1.73 -18.73
N VAL A 117 15.09 -3.05 -18.91
CA VAL A 117 14.63 -4.04 -17.92
C VAL A 117 15.75 -4.32 -16.93
N ILE A 118 15.48 -4.19 -15.64
CA ILE A 118 16.49 -4.34 -14.59
C ILE A 118 16.37 -5.73 -13.96
N GLU A 119 16.90 -6.75 -14.64
CA GLU A 119 16.74 -8.16 -14.23
C GLU A 119 17.26 -8.42 -12.80
N ASP A 120 18.40 -7.84 -12.45
CA ASP A 120 19.05 -8.00 -11.14
C ASP A 120 18.59 -6.97 -10.10
N TRP A 121 17.28 -6.74 -10.03
CA TRP A 121 16.69 -5.74 -9.14
C TRP A 121 16.87 -6.09 -7.65
N THR A 122 17.07 -7.36 -7.29
CA THR A 122 17.31 -7.77 -5.91
C THR A 122 18.65 -7.23 -5.40
N ASN A 123 19.71 -7.31 -6.23
CA ASN A 123 21.00 -6.72 -5.89
C ASN A 123 20.90 -5.19 -5.86
N LEU A 124 20.14 -4.60 -6.78
CA LEU A 124 19.84 -3.16 -6.75
C LEU A 124 19.23 -2.71 -5.41
N VAL A 125 18.23 -3.43 -4.90
CA VAL A 125 17.59 -3.12 -3.60
C VAL A 125 18.57 -3.36 -2.44
N SER A 126 19.37 -4.42 -2.50
CA SER A 126 20.41 -4.72 -1.50
C SER A 126 21.46 -3.60 -1.41
N ASP A 127 21.94 -3.12 -2.57
CA ASP A 127 22.90 -2.02 -2.64
C ASP A 127 22.28 -0.72 -2.12
N TRP A 128 21.01 -0.48 -2.44
CA TRP A 128 20.27 0.64 -1.85
C TRP A 128 20.18 0.53 -0.33
N TYR A 129 19.99 -0.64 0.27
CA TYR A 129 20.03 -0.75 1.74
C TYR A 129 21.38 -0.33 2.33
N SER A 130 22.47 -0.49 1.57
CA SER A 130 23.83 -0.11 2.01
C SER A 130 24.11 1.39 1.84
N GLY A 131 23.55 2.05 0.81
CA GLY A 131 23.75 3.48 0.53
C GLY A 131 22.61 4.41 0.95
N LYS A 132 21.42 3.85 1.19
CA LYS A 132 20.14 4.49 1.51
C LYS A 132 19.85 5.71 0.62
N GLU A 133 19.64 6.88 1.22
CA GLU A 133 19.22 8.12 0.54
C GLU A 133 20.24 8.63 -0.48
N ASN A 134 21.51 8.24 -0.34
CA ASN A 134 22.60 8.64 -1.23
C ASN A 134 22.81 7.67 -2.39
N TYR A 135 22.09 6.55 -2.43
CA TYR A 135 22.23 5.57 -3.50
C TYR A 135 21.60 6.10 -4.80
N VAL A 136 22.42 6.18 -5.85
CA VAL A 136 21.99 6.55 -7.20
C VAL A 136 22.17 5.36 -8.13
N TRP A 137 21.16 5.11 -8.95
CA TRP A 137 21.23 4.10 -9.99
C TRP A 137 21.53 4.75 -11.34
N HIS A 138 22.46 4.14 -12.08
CA HIS A 138 22.81 4.55 -13.44
C HIS A 138 22.27 3.53 -14.43
N CYS A 139 21.44 3.98 -15.37
CA CYS A 139 20.94 3.09 -16.40
C CYS A 139 22.08 2.63 -17.32
N PRO A 140 22.33 1.32 -17.49
CA PRO A 140 23.41 0.83 -18.34
C PRO A 140 23.17 1.13 -19.84
N GLN A 141 21.91 1.30 -20.25
CA GLN A 141 21.55 1.57 -21.65
C GLN A 141 21.55 3.05 -22.01
N CYS A 142 20.91 3.91 -21.22
CA CYS A 142 20.73 5.33 -21.55
C CYS A 142 21.48 6.30 -20.64
N GLN A 143 22.22 5.78 -19.65
CA GLN A 143 23.03 6.58 -18.71
C GLN A 143 22.24 7.56 -17.85
N THR A 144 20.90 7.49 -17.85
CA THR A 144 20.06 8.27 -16.94
C THR A 144 20.40 7.91 -15.50
N VAL A 145 20.59 8.94 -14.69
CA VAL A 145 20.78 8.84 -13.24
C VAL A 145 19.41 8.97 -12.59
N SER A 146 19.06 8.03 -11.72
CA SER A 146 17.79 8.04 -11.01
C SER A 146 17.97 7.53 -9.59
N ALA A 147 17.17 8.06 -8.67
CA ALA A 147 16.94 7.35 -7.41
C ALA A 147 16.23 6.01 -7.69
N ILE A 148 16.49 5.01 -6.86
CA ILE A 148 15.87 3.67 -7.00
C ILE A 148 14.35 3.73 -6.91
N TYR A 149 13.81 4.58 -6.03
CA TYR A 149 12.38 4.75 -5.81
C TYR A 149 11.68 5.53 -6.93
N ALA A 150 12.44 6.13 -7.85
CA ALA A 150 11.92 6.80 -9.05
C ALA A 150 11.89 5.89 -10.29
N LEU A 151 12.31 4.62 -10.17
CA LEU A 151 12.17 3.63 -11.24
C LEU A 151 10.71 3.21 -11.40
N ASP A 152 10.37 2.65 -12.57
CA ASP A 152 9.03 2.10 -12.78
C ASP A 152 8.94 0.70 -12.19
N TRP A 153 8.36 0.62 -10.99
CA TRP A 153 8.10 -0.63 -10.27
C TRP A 153 6.76 -1.29 -10.62
N ASN A 154 6.10 -0.87 -11.72
CA ASN A 154 4.85 -1.44 -12.23
C ASN A 154 3.71 -1.55 -11.20
N LYS A 155 3.67 -0.62 -10.23
CA LYS A 155 2.72 -0.67 -9.09
C LYS A 155 2.81 -1.99 -8.30
N ARG A 156 3.97 -2.65 -8.30
CA ARG A 156 4.25 -3.86 -7.50
C ARG A 156 5.10 -3.57 -6.28
N ASN A 157 5.91 -2.52 -6.35
CA ASN A 157 6.82 -2.14 -5.29
C ASN A 157 6.87 -0.64 -5.09
N GLY A 158 7.45 -0.26 -3.97
CA GLY A 158 7.65 1.12 -3.58
C GLY A 158 8.67 1.20 -2.47
N PHE A 159 8.92 2.44 -2.03
CA PHE A 159 9.78 2.72 -0.91
C PHE A 159 9.11 3.80 -0.08
N ALA A 160 8.98 3.57 1.22
CA ALA A 160 8.47 4.61 2.10
C ALA A 160 8.87 4.35 3.55
N LYS A 161 8.84 5.43 4.32
CA LYS A 161 8.92 5.39 5.78
C LYS A 161 7.54 5.27 6.44
N CYS A 162 6.47 5.56 5.71
CA CYS A 162 5.10 5.39 6.17
C CYS A 162 4.17 4.98 5.03
N SER A 163 3.08 4.28 5.35
CA SER A 163 2.07 3.91 4.36
C SER A 163 0.66 3.81 4.94
N ILE A 164 -0.32 3.87 4.04
CA ILE A 164 -1.72 3.54 4.30
C ILE A 164 -1.99 2.22 3.59
N ASP A 165 -2.19 1.16 4.36
CA ASP A 165 -2.36 -0.19 3.87
C ASP A 165 -3.83 -0.54 3.91
N ILE A 166 -4.44 -0.81 2.76
CA ILE A 166 -5.84 -1.20 2.64
C ILE A 166 -5.89 -2.70 2.39
N TRP A 167 -6.37 -3.42 3.41
CA TRP A 167 -6.36 -4.87 3.48
C TRP A 167 -7.54 -5.49 2.75
N ASP A 168 -7.36 -6.77 2.40
CA ASP A 168 -8.32 -7.58 1.64
C ASP A 168 -8.67 -6.97 0.27
N ILE A 169 -7.67 -6.36 -0.38
CA ILE A 169 -7.75 -5.91 -1.78
C ILE A 169 -6.82 -6.76 -2.64
N TRP A 170 -7.40 -7.45 -3.61
CA TRP A 170 -6.67 -8.21 -4.62
C TRP A 170 -6.08 -7.29 -5.69
N LEU A 171 -5.12 -7.85 -6.43
CA LEU A 171 -4.54 -7.17 -7.58
C LEU A 171 -5.63 -6.72 -8.55
N ASP A 172 -5.62 -5.42 -8.88
CA ASP A 172 -6.51 -4.77 -9.85
C ASP A 172 -8.00 -4.85 -9.48
N GLU A 173 -8.33 -5.35 -8.28
CA GLU A 173 -9.71 -5.34 -7.74
C GLU A 173 -10.17 -3.92 -7.45
N ALA A 174 -9.28 -3.10 -6.89
CA ALA A 174 -9.56 -1.73 -6.54
C ALA A 174 -8.34 -0.81 -6.68
N ARG A 175 -8.58 0.49 -6.88
CA ARG A 175 -7.55 1.51 -7.00
C ARG A 175 -7.94 2.78 -6.22
N PRO A 176 -6.98 3.59 -5.76
CA PRO A 176 -7.33 4.89 -5.19
C PRO A 176 -7.97 5.76 -6.27
N SER A 177 -9.08 6.41 -5.92
CA SER A 177 -9.68 7.43 -6.79
C SER A 177 -8.73 8.62 -6.97
N LYS A 178 -8.92 9.36 -8.07
CA LYS A 178 -8.20 10.63 -8.25
C LYS A 178 -8.48 11.61 -7.10
N LYS A 179 -9.72 11.61 -6.60
CA LYS A 179 -10.12 12.45 -5.46
C LYS A 179 -9.29 12.12 -4.23
N LEU A 180 -9.11 10.84 -3.90
CA LEU A 180 -8.31 10.43 -2.75
C LEU A 180 -6.86 10.92 -2.88
N LEU A 181 -6.22 10.76 -4.03
CA LEU A 181 -4.85 11.22 -4.23
C LEU A 181 -4.72 12.75 -4.12
N ILE A 182 -5.71 13.50 -4.63
CA ILE A 182 -5.77 14.96 -4.48
C ILE A 182 -5.96 15.36 -3.01
N ASP A 183 -6.84 14.68 -2.29
CA ASP A 183 -7.07 14.94 -0.87
C ASP A 183 -5.85 14.61 -0.01
N LEU A 184 -5.16 13.49 -0.28
CA LEU A 184 -3.90 13.14 0.36
C LEU A 184 -2.85 14.23 0.12
N LYS A 185 -2.68 14.66 -1.13
CA LYS A 185 -1.76 15.78 -1.43
C LYS A 185 -2.12 17.05 -0.69
N ARG A 186 -3.40 17.39 -0.62
CA ARG A 186 -3.87 18.60 0.06
C ARG A 186 -3.62 18.56 1.57
N ILE A 187 -3.85 17.42 2.22
CA ILE A 187 -3.72 17.31 3.69
C ILE A 187 -2.27 17.07 4.13
N THR A 188 -1.42 16.48 3.28
CA THR A 188 -0.02 16.17 3.64
C THR A 188 1.02 17.06 2.96
N ASP A 189 0.62 17.87 1.97
CA ASP A 189 1.53 18.60 1.08
C ASP A 189 2.58 17.70 0.38
N LYS A 190 2.18 16.47 0.03
CA LYS A 190 3.03 15.48 -0.65
C LYS A 190 2.31 14.78 -1.78
N GLU A 191 3.05 14.41 -2.81
CA GLU A 191 2.50 13.52 -3.84
C GLU A 191 2.42 12.10 -3.30
N TRP A 192 1.31 11.42 -3.59
CA TRP A 192 1.07 10.03 -3.20
C TRP A 192 0.91 9.15 -4.44
N THR A 193 1.34 7.90 -4.30
CA THR A 193 1.16 6.84 -5.29
C THR A 193 0.69 5.58 -4.57
N PHE A 194 0.55 4.49 -5.32
CA PHE A 194 0.13 3.21 -4.77
C PHE A 194 0.86 2.04 -5.41
N LEU A 195 0.77 0.88 -4.75
CA LEU A 195 1.20 -0.43 -5.25
C LEU A 195 0.25 -1.51 -4.72
N TYR A 196 0.27 -2.67 -5.37
CA TYR A 196 -0.36 -3.88 -4.88
C TYR A 196 0.68 -4.80 -4.27
N TYR A 197 0.44 -5.24 -3.05
CA TYR A 197 1.28 -6.17 -2.33
C TYR A 197 0.55 -7.50 -2.13
N ARG A 198 1.29 -8.60 -2.30
CA ARG A 198 0.82 -9.96 -2.08
C ARG A 198 1.97 -10.83 -1.61
N ILE A 199 1.77 -11.55 -0.50
CA ILE A 199 2.67 -12.63 -0.06
C ILE A 199 2.37 -13.92 -0.82
#